data_AF-A0A4R8X9A3-F1
#
_entry.id   AF-A0A4R8X9A3-F1
#
_cell.length_a   1.000
_cell.length_b   1.000
_cell.length_c   1.000
_cell.angle_alpha   90.00
_cell.angle_beta   90.00
_cell.angle_gamma   90.00
#
_symmetry.space_group_name_H-M   'P 1'
#
loop_
_entity.id
_entity.type
_entity.pdbx_description
1 polymer ?
#
loop_
_entity_poly.entity_id
_entity_poly.type
_entity_poly.pdbx_seq_one_letter_code
_entity_poly.pdbx_strand_id
1 'polypeptide(L)'
;MRNYQKYATVVAVFAAVLLAALLVAAFGMISLLTDTDVISDPNAGPLVGPIMTAAAVVLVFTLMLLLGLRTRPENQRIAVGYSLGTGVAALVVFVLVGGVLYALGTGVPADTAGLPGDSVGFAASVLLGPFAVTTGILSFIVTLLYSLVLASRMPERGPPKWPWEQGED
;
A
#
# COMPACT_ATOMS: atom_id res chain seq x y z
N MET A 1 6.07 6.39 25.17
CA MET A 1 5.94 6.69 23.72
C MET A 1 6.94 5.95 22.85
N ARG A 2 8.26 6.01 23.14
CA ARG A 2 9.32 5.40 22.29
C ARG A 2 9.17 3.89 22.02
N ASN A 3 8.67 3.09 22.97
CA ASN A 3 8.48 1.65 22.78
C ASN A 3 7.31 1.31 21.83
N TYR A 4 6.25 2.11 21.87
CA TYR A 4 5.10 1.96 20.96
C TYR A 4 5.50 2.26 19.52
N GLN A 5 6.22 3.35 19.29
CA GLN A 5 6.72 3.72 17.96
C GLN A 5 7.66 2.63 17.40
N LYS A 6 8.57 2.11 18.23
CA LYS A 6 9.43 0.97 17.83
C LYS A 6 8.61 -0.25 17.42
N TYR A 7 7.59 -0.60 18.21
CA TYR A 7 6.70 -1.71 17.88
C TYR A 7 5.96 -1.47 16.56
N ALA A 8 5.34 -0.30 16.39
CA ALA A 8 4.62 0.07 15.17
C ALA A 8 5.53 -0.01 13.93
N THR A 9 6.77 0.49 14.03
CA THR A 9 7.76 0.38 12.96
C THR A 9 8.10 -1.07 12.64
N VAL A 10 8.33 -1.92 13.65
CA VAL A 10 8.64 -3.34 13.43
C VAL A 10 7.47 -4.05 12.73
N VAL A 11 6.24 -3.85 13.22
CA VAL A 11 5.04 -4.45 12.60
C VAL A 11 4.85 -3.93 11.17
N ALA A 12 5.11 -2.65 10.90
CA ALA A 12 5.03 -2.08 9.55
C ALA A 12 6.02 -2.74 8.59
N VAL A 13 7.26 -3.03 9.04
CA VAL A 13 8.24 -3.75 8.23
C VAL A 13 7.76 -5.16 7.89
N PHE A 14 7.28 -5.91 8.89
CA PHE A 14 6.72 -7.25 8.64
C PHE A 14 5.49 -7.21 7.72
N ALA A 15 4.61 -6.23 7.90
CA ALA A 15 3.43 -6.04 7.06
C ALA A 15 3.81 -5.69 5.61
N ALA A 16 4.84 -4.88 5.39
CA ALA A 16 5.34 -4.57 4.05
C ALA A 16 5.95 -5.80 3.36
N VAL A 17 6.73 -6.61 4.08
CA VAL A 17 7.28 -7.87 3.56
C VAL A 17 6.15 -8.85 3.23
N LEU A 18 5.14 -8.95 4.10
CA LEU A 18 3.95 -9.76 3.86
C LEU A 18 3.20 -9.29 2.59
N LEU A 19 3.00 -7.98 2.43
CA LEU A 19 2.37 -7.42 1.24
C LEU A 19 3.14 -7.77 -0.03
N ALA A 20 4.46 -7.60 -0.02
CA ALA A 20 5.30 -7.95 -1.16
C ALA A 20 5.18 -9.44 -1.52
N ALA A 21 5.23 -10.34 -0.53
CA ALA A 21 5.06 -11.77 -0.74
C ALA A 21 3.66 -12.13 -1.29
N LEU A 22 2.60 -11.52 -0.75
CA LEU A 22 1.23 -11.70 -1.22
C LEU A 22 1.05 -11.21 -2.65
N LEU A 23 1.64 -10.07 -3.02
CA LEU A 23 1.58 -9.55 -4.39
C LEU A 23 2.28 -10.50 -5.36
N VAL A 24 3.49 -10.96 -5.05
CA VAL A 24 4.22 -11.92 -5.89
C VAL A 24 3.42 -13.21 -6.07
N ALA A 25 2.88 -13.77 -4.99
CA ALA A 25 2.06 -14.98 -5.05
C ALA A 25 0.76 -14.77 -5.83
N ALA A 26 0.04 -13.66 -5.58
CA ALA A 26 -1.21 -13.37 -6.26
C ALA A 26 -1.00 -13.09 -7.75
N PHE A 27 0.06 -12.38 -8.13
CA PHE A 27 0.39 -12.13 -9.52
C PHE A 27 0.76 -13.42 -10.24
N GLY A 28 1.52 -14.31 -9.60
CA GLY A 28 1.81 -15.65 -10.14
C GLY A 28 0.53 -16.46 -10.36
N MET A 29 -0.38 -16.47 -9.40
CA MET A 29 -1.67 -17.17 -9.52
C MET A 29 -2.56 -16.58 -10.62
N ILE A 30 -2.66 -15.25 -10.69
CA ILE A 30 -3.43 -14.56 -11.74
C ILE A 30 -2.84 -14.89 -13.11
N SER A 31 -1.51 -14.79 -13.25
CA SER A 31 -0.82 -15.06 -14.51
C SER A 31 -1.06 -16.50 -14.99
N LEU A 32 -1.00 -17.48 -14.09
CA LEU A 32 -1.32 -18.88 -14.42
C LEU A 32 -2.79 -19.10 -14.79
N LEU A 33 -3.72 -18.38 -14.14
CA LEU A 33 -5.16 -18.53 -14.37
C LEU A 33 -5.63 -17.84 -15.65
N THR A 34 -5.06 -16.68 -15.97
CA THR A 34 -5.48 -15.87 -17.13
C THR A 34 -4.59 -16.05 -18.34
N ASP A 35 -3.51 -16.84 -18.23
CA ASP A 35 -2.47 -17.01 -19.25
C ASP A 35 -1.99 -15.65 -19.76
N THR A 36 -1.82 -14.71 -18.84
CA THR A 36 -1.47 -13.31 -19.14
C THR A 36 -0.29 -12.88 -18.29
N ASP A 37 0.67 -12.21 -18.91
CA ASP A 37 1.77 -11.57 -18.19
C ASP A 37 1.33 -10.26 -17.53
N VAL A 38 1.98 -9.92 -16.42
CA VAL A 38 1.75 -8.65 -15.69
C VAL A 38 1.92 -7.44 -16.63
N ILE A 39 2.84 -7.53 -17.59
CA ILE A 39 2.92 -6.63 -18.74
C ILE A 39 2.98 -7.48 -20.00
N SER A 40 1.94 -7.40 -20.82
CA SER A 40 1.82 -8.19 -22.05
C SER A 40 2.47 -7.53 -23.27
N ASP A 41 2.96 -6.29 -23.16
CA ASP A 41 3.58 -5.55 -24.25
C ASP A 41 5.08 -5.86 -24.36
N PRO A 42 5.56 -6.44 -25.47
CA PRO A 42 6.98 -6.74 -25.68
C PRO A 42 7.89 -5.51 -25.67
N ASN A 43 7.35 -4.32 -25.93
CA ASN A 43 8.11 -3.07 -25.95
C ASN A 43 8.27 -2.46 -24.54
N ALA A 44 7.53 -2.97 -23.56
CA ALA A 44 7.72 -2.56 -22.18
C ALA A 44 8.93 -3.29 -21.58
N GLY A 45 9.85 -2.54 -20.97
CA GLY A 45 11.04 -3.13 -20.37
C GLY A 45 10.70 -4.16 -19.27
N PRO A 46 11.50 -5.22 -19.09
CA PRO A 46 11.22 -6.32 -18.14
C PRO A 46 11.16 -5.87 -16.67
N LEU A 47 11.66 -4.67 -16.36
CA LEU A 47 11.68 -4.10 -15.01
C LEU A 47 10.41 -3.30 -14.66
N VAL A 48 9.51 -3.04 -15.61
CA VAL A 48 8.31 -2.21 -15.38
C VAL A 48 7.45 -2.79 -14.25
N GLY A 49 7.10 -4.08 -14.32
CA GLY A 49 6.26 -4.75 -13.32
C GLY A 49 6.88 -4.79 -11.92
N PRO A 50 8.15 -5.23 -11.78
CA PRO A 50 8.85 -5.18 -10.50
C PRO A 50 8.91 -3.76 -9.90
N ILE A 51 9.19 -2.73 -10.71
CA ILE A 51 9.28 -1.34 -10.22
C ILE A 51 7.91 -0.81 -9.80
N MET A 52 6.86 -1.06 -10.57
CA MET A 52 5.48 -0.68 -10.20
C MET A 52 5.07 -1.28 -8.86
N THR A 53 5.35 -2.56 -8.69
CA THR A 53 5.04 -3.31 -7.47
C THR A 53 5.83 -2.76 -6.29
N ALA A 54 7.14 -2.53 -6.48
CA ALA A 54 8.00 -1.96 -5.46
C ALA A 54 7.53 -0.54 -5.04
N ALA A 55 7.14 0.30 -5.99
CA ALA A 55 6.64 1.64 -5.71
C ALA A 55 5.35 1.61 -4.88
N ALA A 56 4.41 0.71 -5.21
CA ALA A 56 3.19 0.52 -4.42
C ALA A 56 3.50 0.03 -2.99
N VAL A 57 4.40 -0.95 -2.84
CA VAL A 57 4.80 -1.46 -1.51
C VAL A 57 5.47 -0.36 -0.68
N VAL A 58 6.37 0.43 -1.27
CA VAL A 58 7.05 1.54 -0.59
C VAL A 58 6.05 2.61 -0.15
N LEU A 59 5.08 2.96 -0.99
CA LEU A 59 4.01 3.88 -0.63
C LEU A 59 3.23 3.36 0.58
N VAL A 60 2.74 2.12 0.50
CA VAL A 60 1.91 1.51 1.55
C VAL A 60 2.70 1.41 2.86
N PHE A 61 3.97 1.00 2.80
CA PHE A 61 4.86 1.00 3.95
C PHE A 61 5.01 2.38 4.58
N THR A 62 5.21 3.42 3.75
CA THR A 62 5.33 4.80 4.21
C THR A 62 4.05 5.29 4.89
N LEU A 63 2.88 4.95 4.34
CA LEU A 63 1.58 5.27 4.94
C LEU A 63 1.38 4.55 6.28
N MET A 64 1.72 3.27 6.38
CA MET A 64 1.68 2.52 7.66
C MET A 64 2.61 3.14 8.73
N LEU A 65 3.81 3.57 8.33
CA LEU A 65 4.73 4.27 9.21
C LEU A 65 4.15 5.61 9.67
N LEU A 66 3.61 6.41 8.75
CA LEU A 66 2.98 7.69 9.09
C LEU A 66 1.81 7.50 10.06
N LEU A 67 0.99 6.48 9.84
CA LEU A 67 -0.11 6.13 10.75
C LEU A 67 0.43 5.76 12.15
N GLY A 68 1.43 4.89 12.23
CA GLY A 68 2.01 4.42 13.50
C GLY A 68 2.80 5.48 14.27
N LEU A 69 3.40 6.45 13.56
CA LEU A 69 4.21 7.51 14.14
C LEU A 69 3.38 8.74 14.55
N ARG A 70 2.34 9.09 13.79
CA ARG A 70 1.50 10.27 14.06
C ARG A 70 0.34 10.00 15.02
N THR A 71 -0.16 8.77 15.09
CA THR A 71 -1.30 8.44 15.95
C THR A 71 -0.83 8.24 17.39
N ARG A 72 -1.43 8.98 18.33
CA ARG A 72 -1.19 8.75 19.75
C ARG A 72 -1.80 7.40 20.17
N PRO A 73 -1.16 6.62 21.05
CA PRO A 73 -1.66 5.30 21.47
C PRO A 73 -3.09 5.36 22.03
N GLU A 74 -3.43 6.47 22.68
CA GLU A 74 -4.74 6.72 23.30
C GLU A 74 -5.89 6.87 22.27
N ASN A 75 -5.55 7.26 21.04
CA ASN A 75 -6.50 7.53 19.95
C ASN A 75 -6.45 6.47 18.85
N GLN A 76 -5.72 5.37 19.05
CA GLN A 76 -5.61 4.30 18.08
C GLN A 76 -6.98 3.61 17.93
N ARG A 77 -7.63 3.79 16.77
CA ARG A 77 -8.87 3.12 16.39
C ARG A 77 -8.66 2.36 15.09
N ILE A 78 -9.55 1.41 14.79
CA ILE A 78 -9.55 0.71 13.51
C ILE A 78 -9.77 1.74 12.40
N ALA A 79 -8.72 2.01 11.63
CA ALA A 79 -8.69 3.09 10.66
C ALA A 79 -9.19 2.60 9.29
N VAL A 80 -10.46 2.22 9.21
CA VAL A 80 -11.06 1.65 7.98
C VAL A 80 -10.96 2.64 6.82
N GLY A 81 -11.29 3.91 7.04
CA GLY A 81 -11.19 4.95 6.02
C GLY A 81 -9.76 5.21 5.56
N TYR A 82 -8.79 5.19 6.48
CA TYR A 82 -7.37 5.30 6.13
C TYR A 82 -6.91 4.12 5.29
N SER A 83 -7.29 2.90 5.69
CA SER A 83 -6.96 1.67 4.98
C SER A 83 -7.55 1.69 3.56
N LEU A 84 -8.81 2.13 3.40
CA LEU A 84 -9.43 2.27 2.09
C LEU A 84 -8.67 3.27 1.22
N GLY A 85 -8.33 4.43 1.79
CA GLY A 85 -7.50 5.43 1.12
C GLY A 85 -6.14 4.88 0.70
N THR A 86 -5.50 4.05 1.53
CA THR A 86 -4.21 3.42 1.19
C THR A 86 -4.33 2.42 0.05
N GLY A 87 -5.40 1.63 -0.02
CA GLY A 87 -5.66 0.71 -1.12
C GLY A 87 -5.85 1.44 -2.44
N VAL A 88 -6.66 2.51 -2.44
CA VAL A 88 -6.86 3.37 -3.61
C VAL A 88 -5.55 4.06 -4.03
N ALA A 89 -4.79 4.61 -3.07
CA ALA A 89 -3.52 5.26 -3.35
C ALA A 89 -2.49 4.28 -3.94
N ALA A 90 -2.43 3.05 -3.43
CA ALA A 90 -1.53 2.01 -3.95
C ALA A 90 -1.89 1.64 -5.40
N LEU A 91 -3.18 1.49 -5.71
CA LEU A 91 -3.66 1.25 -7.06
C LEU A 91 -3.27 2.40 -8.00
N VAL A 92 -3.53 3.64 -7.60
CA VAL A 92 -3.20 4.83 -8.40
C VAL A 92 -1.69 4.91 -8.65
N VAL A 93 -0.85 4.70 -7.62
CA VAL A 93 0.62 4.72 -7.77
C VAL A 93 1.10 3.60 -8.68
N PHE A 94 0.55 2.39 -8.54
CA PHE A 94 0.89 1.27 -9.41
C PHE A 94 0.67 1.62 -10.89
N VAL A 95 -0.49 2.18 -11.21
CA VAL A 95 -0.86 2.61 -12.57
C VAL A 95 0.03 3.76 -13.06
N LEU A 96 0.19 4.81 -12.25
CA LEU A 96 0.96 6.00 -12.63
C LEU A 96 2.42 5.64 -12.90
N VAL A 97 3.04 4.82 -12.05
CA VAL A 97 4.42 4.37 -12.25
C VAL A 97 4.56 3.53 -13.52
N GLY A 98 3.58 2.66 -13.80
CA GLY A 98 3.56 1.88 -15.04
C GLY A 98 3.44 2.74 -16.28
N GLY A 99 2.54 3.72 -16.28
CA GLY A 99 2.36 4.65 -17.38
C GLY A 99 3.61 5.50 -17.63
N VAL A 100 4.24 6.02 -16.57
CA VAL A 100 5.49 6.80 -16.68
C VAL A 100 6.63 5.94 -17.23
N LEU A 101 6.84 4.73 -16.70
CA LEU A 101 7.91 3.84 -17.17
C LEU A 101 7.70 3.38 -18.61
N TYR A 102 6.45 3.12 -19.00
CA TYR A 102 6.11 2.77 -20.38
C TYR A 102 6.41 3.93 -21.36
N ALA A 103 6.04 5.17 -21.00
CA ALA A 103 6.34 6.36 -21.80
C ALA A 103 7.86 6.58 -21.95
N LEU A 104 8.63 6.39 -20.87
CA LEU A 104 10.09 6.48 -20.91
C LEU A 104 10.73 5.36 -21.73
N GLY A 105 10.19 4.15 -21.69
CA GLY A 105 10.72 2.99 -22.43
C GLY A 105 10.49 3.05 -23.94
N THR A 106 9.41 3.71 -24.38
CA THR A 106 9.02 3.82 -25.80
C THR A 106 9.62 5.05 -26.49
N GLY A 107 10.34 5.92 -25.77
CA GLY A 107 11.00 7.10 -26.34
C GLY A 107 10.04 8.26 -26.68
N VAL A 108 8.80 8.20 -26.19
CA VAL A 108 7.83 9.30 -26.31
C VAL A 108 8.28 10.42 -25.35
N PRO A 109 8.52 11.65 -25.84
CA PRO A 109 9.21 12.66 -25.06
C PRO A 109 8.34 13.14 -23.87
N ALA A 110 9.01 13.38 -22.74
CA ALA A 110 8.39 13.66 -21.45
C ALA A 110 7.59 14.99 -21.39
N ASP A 111 7.72 15.85 -22.40
CA ASP A 111 6.88 17.03 -22.64
C ASP A 111 5.45 16.65 -23.09
N THR A 112 5.29 15.46 -23.67
CA THR A 112 3.99 14.80 -23.90
C THR A 112 3.60 13.84 -22.78
N ALA A 113 4.28 13.82 -21.62
CA ALA A 113 3.86 13.03 -20.46
C ALA A 113 2.56 13.57 -19.80
N GLY A 114 2.06 14.72 -20.27
CA GLY A 114 0.69 15.18 -20.06
C GLY A 114 -0.24 14.59 -21.13
N LEU A 115 -0.87 13.46 -20.81
CA LEU A 115 -2.02 12.86 -21.52
C LEU A 115 -2.00 12.87 -23.07
N PRO A 116 -1.27 11.96 -23.73
CA PRO A 116 -1.56 11.53 -25.09
C PRO A 116 -2.57 10.38 -25.04
N GLY A 117 -3.61 10.43 -25.88
CA GLY A 117 -4.77 9.54 -25.85
C GLY A 117 -4.49 8.03 -25.84
N ASP A 118 -3.32 7.58 -26.33
CA ASP A 118 -2.92 6.15 -26.30
C ASP A 118 -2.37 5.68 -24.95
N SER A 119 -1.67 6.55 -24.21
CA SER A 119 -1.22 6.24 -22.85
C SER A 119 -2.37 6.20 -21.85
N VAL A 120 -3.48 6.91 -22.14
CA VAL A 120 -4.75 6.79 -21.40
C VAL A 120 -5.41 5.44 -21.67
N GLY A 121 -5.32 4.90 -22.89
CA GLY A 121 -5.80 3.56 -23.23
C GLY A 121 -5.02 2.45 -22.52
N PHE A 122 -3.69 2.56 -22.47
CA PHE A 122 -2.82 1.67 -21.70
C PHE A 122 -3.02 1.83 -20.19
N ALA A 123 -3.05 3.06 -19.69
CA ALA A 123 -3.33 3.30 -18.28
C ALA A 123 -4.73 2.80 -17.88
N ALA A 124 -5.74 2.91 -18.76
CA ALA A 124 -7.10 2.40 -18.54
C ALA A 124 -7.17 0.87 -18.58
N SER A 125 -6.47 0.22 -19.52
CA SER A 125 -6.39 -1.25 -19.59
C SER A 125 -5.58 -1.85 -18.43
N VAL A 126 -4.56 -1.14 -17.96
CA VAL A 126 -3.80 -1.49 -16.74
C VAL A 126 -4.59 -1.13 -15.46
N LEU A 127 -5.33 -0.01 -15.43
CA LEU A 127 -6.21 0.43 -14.31
C LEU A 127 -7.28 -0.60 -13.96
N LEU A 128 -7.84 -1.24 -14.99
CA LEU A 128 -8.87 -2.27 -14.85
C LEU A 128 -8.30 -3.70 -14.93
N GLY A 129 -6.98 -3.83 -15.08
CA GLY A 129 -6.31 -5.12 -15.10
C GLY A 129 -6.40 -5.83 -13.74
N PRO A 130 -6.49 -7.17 -13.73
CA PRO A 130 -6.61 -7.95 -12.50
C PRO A 130 -5.43 -7.72 -11.53
N PHE A 131 -4.26 -7.32 -12.04
CA PHE A 131 -3.06 -7.01 -11.24
C PHE A 131 -3.19 -5.70 -10.45
N ALA A 132 -3.68 -4.63 -11.06
CA ALA A 132 -3.85 -3.33 -10.39
C ALA A 132 -4.95 -3.42 -9.32
N VAL A 133 -6.07 -4.07 -9.64
CA VAL A 133 -7.18 -4.30 -8.71
C VAL A 133 -6.71 -5.12 -7.51
N THR A 134 -6.00 -6.23 -7.76
CA THR A 134 -5.42 -7.07 -6.71
C THR A 134 -4.45 -6.28 -5.82
N THR A 135 -3.63 -5.40 -6.41
CA THR A 135 -2.71 -4.52 -5.66
C THR A 135 -3.45 -3.62 -4.69
N GLY A 136 -4.52 -2.97 -5.15
CA GLY A 136 -5.36 -2.12 -4.30
C GLY A 136 -6.04 -2.91 -3.18
N ILE A 137 -6.63 -4.07 -3.50
CA ILE A 137 -7.33 -4.92 -2.53
C ILE A 137 -6.37 -5.45 -1.46
N LEU A 138 -5.21 -6.00 -1.85
CA LEU A 138 -4.24 -6.52 -0.89
C LEU A 138 -3.65 -5.40 -0.02
N SER A 139 -3.37 -4.23 -0.61
CA SER A 139 -2.90 -3.06 0.15
C SER A 139 -3.93 -2.60 1.18
N PHE A 140 -5.22 -2.60 0.82
CA PHE A 140 -6.32 -2.33 1.75
C PHE A 140 -6.35 -3.35 2.90
N ILE A 141 -6.35 -4.65 2.58
CA ILE A 141 -6.42 -5.73 3.57
C ILE A 141 -5.24 -5.67 4.54
N VAL A 142 -4.01 -5.57 4.02
CA VAL A 142 -2.81 -5.55 4.86
C VAL A 142 -2.77 -4.30 5.75
N THR A 143 -3.17 -3.14 5.23
CA THR A 143 -3.23 -1.91 6.05
C THR A 143 -4.32 -2.00 7.12
N LEU A 144 -5.45 -2.62 6.79
CA LEU A 144 -6.53 -2.86 7.76
C LEU A 144 -6.05 -3.80 8.88
N LEU A 145 -5.40 -4.92 8.52
CA LEU A 145 -4.81 -5.86 9.49
C LEU A 145 -3.75 -5.20 10.36
N TYR A 146 -2.88 -4.39 9.75
CA TYR A 146 -1.90 -3.57 10.49
C TYR A 146 -2.59 -2.67 11.52
N SER A 147 -3.64 -1.95 11.09
CA SER A 147 -4.40 -1.07 12.00
C SER A 147 -5.07 -1.86 13.14
N LEU A 148 -5.56 -3.06 12.86
CA LEU A 148 -6.17 -3.96 13.83
C LEU A 148 -5.14 -4.46 14.87
N VAL A 149 -3.94 -4.83 14.42
CA VAL A 149 -2.83 -5.26 15.29
C VAL A 149 -2.34 -4.12 16.19
N LEU A 150 -2.33 -2.88 15.69
CA LEU A 150 -2.01 -1.72 16.52
C LEU A 150 -3.14 -1.41 17.52
N ALA A 151 -4.40 -1.56 17.12
CA ALA A 151 -5.55 -1.30 17.97
C ALA A 151 -5.74 -2.37 19.07
N SER A 152 -5.41 -3.64 18.81
CA SER A 152 -5.50 -4.72 19.81
C SER A 152 -4.47 -4.59 20.94
N ARG A 153 -3.40 -3.84 20.68
CA ARG A 153 -2.37 -3.48 21.66
C ARG A 153 -2.68 -2.18 22.41
N MET A 154 -3.95 -1.74 22.44
CA MET A 154 -4.39 -0.67 23.32
C MET A 154 -3.77 -0.94 24.70
N PRO A 155 -2.97 -0.02 25.26
CA PRO A 155 -2.44 -0.22 26.60
C PRO A 155 -3.64 -0.56 27.46
N GLU A 156 -3.56 -1.66 28.21
CA GLU A 156 -4.39 -1.83 29.39
C GLU A 156 -4.39 -0.47 30.05
N ARG A 157 -5.53 0.25 29.98
CA ARG A 157 -5.71 1.43 30.80
C ARG A 157 -5.35 0.90 32.16
N GLY A 158 -4.25 1.40 32.74
CA GLY A 158 -3.74 0.90 34.01
C GLY A 158 -4.90 0.75 34.99
N PRO A 159 -4.76 -0.11 36.01
CA PRO A 159 -5.86 -0.56 36.88
C PRO A 159 -6.84 0.59 37.12
N PRO A 160 -8.16 0.39 36.88
CA PRO A 160 -9.14 1.46 36.83
C PRO A 160 -8.95 2.36 38.05
N LYS A 161 -8.54 3.60 37.80
CA LYS A 161 -8.34 4.56 38.88
C LYS A 161 -9.70 4.96 39.41
N TRP A 162 -9.90 4.69 40.69
CA TRP A 162 -11.13 5.05 41.35
C TRP A 162 -11.18 6.55 41.65
N PRO A 163 -12.38 7.14 41.80
CA PRO A 163 -12.52 8.59 42.01
C PRO A 163 -11.68 9.15 43.17
N TRP A 164 -11.37 8.33 44.19
CA TRP A 164 -10.58 8.71 45.36
C TRP A 164 -9.05 8.57 45.17
N GLU A 165 -8.58 8.01 44.04
CA GLU A 165 -7.15 7.95 43.68
C GLU A 165 -6.70 9.18 42.87
N GLN A 166 -7.61 10.10 42.59
CA GLN A 166 -7.29 11.40 42.02
C GLN A 166 -6.85 12.31 43.18
N GLY A 167 -5.55 12.32 43.45
CA GLY A 167 -4.97 13.28 44.39
C GLY A 167 -5.33 14.71 43.95
N GLU A 168 -5.91 15.47 44.88
CA GLU A 168 -6.16 16.90 44.73
C GLU A 168 -4.82 17.64 44.81
N ASP A 169 -4.09 17.75 43.70
CA ASP A 169 -2.92 18.64 43.54
C ASP A 169 -3.00 19.39 42.20
#